data_AF-A0A829Q298-F1
#
_entry.id   AF-A0A829Q298-F1
#
_cell.length_a   1.000
_cell.length_b   1.000
_cell.length_c   1.000
_cell.angle_alpha   90.00
_cell.angle_beta   90.00
_cell.angle_gamma   90.00
#
_symmetry.space_group_name_H-M   'P 1'
#
loop_
_entity.id
_entity.type
_entity.pdbx_description
1 polymer ?
#
loop_
_entity_poly.entity_id
_entity_poly.type
_entity_poly.pdbx_seq_one_letter_code
_entity_poly.pdbx_strand_id
1 'polypeptide(L)'
;MDLRDRPTVLSAGRTHRRLARQYSEVDLHDALGDARHILVFWAHAERHVAAGILQNGLEAHVVAYPDVIAVAATLLTARPRVEQPRTPTEPAWPTLLLDRINERTGAHHADATPVEQWAQYRRLFATAVLTTRSDGAELACRA
;
A
#
# COMPACT_ATOMS: atom_id res chain seq x y z
N MET A 1 8.68 26.16 -6.32
CA MET A 1 8.37 25.45 -5.06
C MET A 1 9.68 25.00 -4.45
N ASP A 2 10.03 25.50 -3.26
CA ASP A 2 11.23 25.04 -2.55
C ASP A 2 10.85 23.86 -1.63
N LEU A 3 11.58 22.74 -1.76
CA LEU A 3 11.36 21.55 -0.93
C LEU A 3 12.06 21.65 0.43
N ARG A 4 12.95 22.63 0.63
CA ARG A 4 13.64 22.88 1.90
C ARG A 4 12.67 23.21 3.02
N ASP A 5 11.54 23.85 2.69
CA ASP A 5 10.48 24.19 3.65
C ASP A 5 9.49 23.04 3.89
N ARG A 6 9.71 21.86 3.27
CA ARG A 6 8.83 20.69 3.39
C ARG A 6 9.61 19.45 3.87
N PRO A 7 10.02 19.41 5.15
CA PRO A 7 10.83 18.31 5.68
C PRO A 7 10.15 16.94 5.59
N THR A 8 8.82 16.89 5.62
CA THR A 8 8.03 15.65 5.45
C THR A 8 8.20 15.05 4.06
N VAL A 9 8.22 15.87 3.01
CA VAL A 9 8.46 15.44 1.61
C VAL A 9 9.88 14.91 1.45
N LEU A 10 10.87 15.57 2.05
CA LEU A 10 12.26 15.09 2.05
C LEU A 10 12.41 13.76 2.79
N SER A 11 11.73 13.60 3.93
CA SER A 11 11.70 12.35 4.69
C SER A 11 11.06 11.21 3.89
N ALA A 12 9.93 11.49 3.23
CA ALA A 12 9.26 10.56 2.32
C ALA A 12 10.18 10.15 1.17
N GLY A 13 10.92 11.08 0.57
CA GLY A 13 11.90 10.77 -0.48
C GLY A 13 13.01 9.83 0.00
N ARG A 14 13.51 9.98 1.23
CA ARG A 14 14.48 9.04 1.83
C ARG A 14 13.87 7.66 2.04
N THR A 15 12.63 7.61 2.52
CA THR A 15 11.90 6.34 2.70
C THR A 15 11.68 5.66 1.35
N HIS A 16 11.24 6.38 0.33
CA HIS A 16 11.07 5.85 -1.02
C HIS A 16 12.37 5.26 -1.57
N ARG A 17 13.49 5.99 -1.43
CA ARG A 17 14.82 5.48 -1.83
C ARG A 17 15.20 4.19 -1.08
N ARG A 18 14.85 4.08 0.21
CA ARG A 18 15.08 2.86 0.98
C ARG A 18 14.24 1.70 0.44
N LEU A 19 12.96 1.93 0.17
CA LEU A 19 12.06 0.92 -0.38
C LEU A 19 12.54 0.44 -1.75
N ALA A 20 12.95 1.35 -2.63
CA ALA A 20 13.49 1.02 -3.96
C ALA A 20 14.77 0.17 -3.93
N ARG A 21 15.48 0.13 -2.80
CA ARG A 21 16.63 -0.75 -2.59
C ARG A 21 16.26 -2.12 -2.01
N GLN A 22 15.09 -2.21 -1.36
CA GLN A 22 14.65 -3.39 -0.62
C GLN A 22 13.69 -4.26 -1.45
N TYR A 23 12.91 -3.63 -2.32
CA TYR A 23 11.84 -4.28 -3.09
C TYR A 23 12.12 -4.16 -4.58
N SER A 24 11.56 -5.10 -5.35
CA SER A 24 11.60 -5.02 -6.81
C SER A 24 10.84 -3.77 -7.29
N GLU A 25 11.20 -3.26 -8.47
CA GLU A 25 10.52 -2.11 -9.08
C GLU A 25 9.02 -2.37 -9.24
N VAL A 26 8.66 -3.59 -9.66
CA VAL A 26 7.26 -4.02 -9.81
C VAL A 26 6.53 -3.99 -8.46
N ASP A 27 7.10 -4.59 -7.41
CA ASP A 27 6.45 -4.64 -6.10
C ASP A 27 6.26 -3.25 -5.48
N LEU A 28 7.25 -2.37 -5.67
CA LEU A 28 7.17 -0.99 -5.22
C LEU A 28 6.12 -0.21 -6.02
N HIS A 29 6.06 -0.39 -7.34
CA HIS A 29 5.06 0.26 -8.18
C HIS A 29 3.65 -0.16 -7.80
N ASP A 30 3.42 -1.46 -7.63
CA ASP A 30 2.13 -2.01 -7.18
C ASP A 30 1.71 -1.40 -5.83
N ALA A 31 2.62 -1.36 -4.86
CA ALA A 31 2.33 -0.81 -3.54
C ALA A 31 2.03 0.70 -3.56
N LEU A 32 2.66 1.47 -4.45
CA LEU A 32 2.34 2.88 -4.65
C LEU A 32 0.95 3.05 -5.28
N GLY A 33 0.58 2.16 -6.21
CA GLY A 33 -0.76 2.08 -6.79
C GLY A 33 -1.82 1.77 -5.73
N ASP A 34 -1.60 0.73 -4.94
CA ASP A 34 -2.46 0.33 -3.81
C ASP A 34 -2.63 1.49 -2.82
N ALA A 35 -1.53 2.13 -2.42
CA ALA A 35 -1.56 3.27 -1.51
C ALA A 35 -2.40 4.43 -2.03
N ARG A 36 -2.26 4.76 -3.32
CA ARG A 36 -3.08 5.80 -3.96
C ARG A 36 -4.56 5.42 -3.97
N HIS A 37 -4.89 4.17 -4.30
CA HIS A 37 -6.27 3.70 -4.32
C HIS A 37 -6.91 3.83 -2.92
N ILE A 38 -6.21 3.40 -1.88
CA ILE A 38 -6.68 3.49 -0.49
C ILE A 38 -6.90 4.96 -0.08
N LEU A 39 -5.94 5.85 -0.36
CA LEU A 39 -6.07 7.27 -0.01
C LEU A 39 -7.22 7.97 -0.76
N VAL A 40 -7.44 7.62 -2.03
CA VAL A 40 -8.59 8.12 -2.80
C VAL A 40 -9.90 7.63 -2.19
N PHE A 41 -9.98 6.35 -1.78
CA PHE A 41 -11.14 5.81 -1.09
C PHE A 41 -11.47 6.63 0.15
N TRP A 42 -10.50 6.83 1.06
CA TRP A 42 -10.73 7.61 2.29
C TRP A 42 -11.09 9.06 2.00
N ALA A 43 -10.44 9.68 1.02
CA ALA A 43 -10.77 11.06 0.64
C ALA A 43 -12.24 11.21 0.23
N HIS A 44 -12.82 10.21 -0.44
CA HIS A 44 -14.24 10.17 -0.77
C HIS A 44 -15.12 9.78 0.43
N ALA A 45 -14.81 8.67 1.10
CA ALA A 45 -15.61 8.13 2.21
C ALA A 45 -15.73 9.12 3.38
N GLU A 46 -14.66 9.86 3.66
CA GLU A 46 -14.56 10.81 4.76
C GLU A 46 -14.86 12.25 4.33
N ARG A 47 -15.26 12.45 3.06
CA ARG A 47 -15.63 13.76 2.48
C ARG A 47 -14.52 14.81 2.53
N HIS A 48 -13.26 14.38 2.42
CA HIS A 48 -12.10 15.27 2.31
C HIS A 48 -11.92 15.80 0.88
N VAL A 49 -12.84 16.65 0.42
CA VAL A 49 -12.86 17.17 -0.97
C VAL A 49 -11.59 17.97 -1.32
N ALA A 50 -10.91 18.55 -0.32
CA ALA A 50 -9.65 19.27 -0.50
C ALA A 50 -8.40 18.39 -0.45
N ALA A 51 -8.53 17.06 -0.32
CA ALA A 51 -7.39 16.17 -0.25
C ALA A 51 -6.55 16.26 -1.53
N GLY A 52 -5.24 16.52 -1.38
CA GLY A 52 -4.32 16.65 -2.51
C GLY A 52 -4.30 15.43 -3.44
N ILE A 53 -4.61 14.24 -2.91
CA ILE A 53 -4.70 13.00 -3.70
C ILE A 53 -5.81 13.01 -4.76
N LEU A 54 -6.85 13.83 -4.57
CA LEU A 54 -7.96 14.02 -5.50
C LEU A 54 -7.70 15.16 -6.50
N GLN A 55 -6.67 15.98 -6.26
CA GLN A 55 -6.38 17.16 -7.06
C GLN A 55 -5.32 16.88 -8.11
N ASN A 56 -5.43 17.60 -9.23
CA ASN A 56 -4.45 17.55 -10.30
C ASN A 56 -3.35 18.59 -10.09
N GLY A 57 -2.18 18.35 -10.68
CA GLY A 57 -1.06 19.30 -10.67
C GLY A 57 0.04 18.95 -9.67
N LEU A 58 1.23 19.48 -9.95
CA LEU A 58 2.47 19.11 -9.25
C LEU A 58 2.41 19.40 -7.74
N GLU A 59 1.84 20.54 -7.34
CA GLU A 59 1.78 20.89 -5.93
C GLU A 59 0.93 19.91 -5.13
N ALA A 60 -0.24 19.53 -5.63
CA ALA A 60 -1.11 18.54 -5.00
C ALA A 60 -0.41 17.18 -4.86
N HIS A 61 0.35 16.76 -5.88
CA HIS A 61 1.16 15.54 -5.83
C HIS A 61 2.25 15.62 -4.77
N VAL A 62 2.95 16.77 -4.67
CA VAL A 62 4.00 16.98 -3.65
C VAL A 62 3.41 17.01 -2.24
N VAL A 63 2.20 17.56 -2.06
CA VAL A 63 1.49 17.56 -0.77
C VAL A 63 1.08 16.15 -0.35
N ALA A 64 0.52 15.34 -1.26
CA ALA A 64 0.07 13.98 -0.96
C ALA A 64 1.20 12.95 -0.89
N TYR A 65 2.38 13.29 -1.41
CA TYR A 65 3.51 12.37 -1.53
C TYR A 65 3.92 11.69 -0.21
N PRO A 66 4.03 12.40 0.94
CA PRO A 66 4.36 11.75 2.21
C PRO A 66 3.38 10.65 2.61
N ASP A 67 2.08 10.89 2.45
CA ASP A 67 1.04 9.93 2.81
C ASP A 67 1.07 8.70 1.91
N VAL A 68 1.24 8.90 0.59
CA VAL A 68 1.40 7.80 -0.37
C VAL A 68 2.58 6.91 0.02
N ILE A 69 3.73 7.51 0.34
CA ILE A 69 4.92 6.74 0.75
C ILE A 69 4.71 6.03 2.10
N ALA A 70 4.07 6.67 3.07
CA ALA A 70 3.80 6.08 4.38
C ALA A 70 2.86 4.87 4.27
N VAL A 71 1.79 4.98 3.48
CA VAL A 71 0.86 3.88 3.22
C VAL A 71 1.58 2.76 2.46
N ALA A 72 2.26 3.06 1.34
CA ALA A 72 2.96 2.06 0.53
C ALA A 72 4.01 1.27 1.33
N ALA A 73 4.81 1.96 2.17
CA ALA A 73 5.77 1.31 3.06
C ALA A 73 5.10 0.33 4.04
N THR A 74 3.92 0.69 4.52
CA THR A 74 3.14 -0.09 5.49
C THR A 74 2.54 -1.32 4.82
N LEU A 75 1.99 -1.18 3.61
CA LEU A 75 1.49 -2.27 2.79
C LEU A 75 2.62 -3.27 2.43
N LEU A 76 3.76 -2.78 1.95
CA LEU A 76 4.92 -3.63 1.59
C LEU A 76 5.43 -4.45 2.78
N THR A 77 5.43 -3.86 3.98
CA THR A 77 5.85 -4.56 5.20
C THR A 77 4.83 -5.65 5.60
N ALA A 78 3.54 -5.39 5.40
CA ALA A 78 2.47 -6.33 5.74
C ALA A 78 2.28 -7.45 4.70
N ARG A 79 2.65 -7.20 3.45
CA ARG A 79 2.38 -8.07 2.29
C ARG A 79 2.79 -9.54 2.48
N PRO A 80 3.99 -9.90 3.00
CA PRO A 80 4.35 -11.31 3.19
C PRO A 80 3.40 -12.07 4.13
N ARG A 81 2.88 -11.40 5.16
CA ARG A 81 1.93 -11.99 6.11
C ARG A 81 0.54 -12.16 5.50
N VAL A 82 0.16 -11.27 4.58
CA VAL A 82 -1.12 -11.34 3.87
C VAL A 82 -1.10 -12.44 2.80
N GLU A 83 -0.01 -12.55 2.04
CA GLU A 83 0.12 -13.51 0.94
C GLU A 83 0.40 -14.95 1.41
N GLN A 84 0.89 -15.14 2.63
CA GLN A 84 1.12 -16.45 3.24
C GLN A 84 0.27 -16.63 4.49
N PRO A 85 -1.03 -16.95 4.36
CA PRO A 85 -1.90 -17.19 5.51
C PRO A 85 -1.61 -18.58 6.12
N ARG A 86 -0.43 -18.75 6.74
CA ARG A 86 -0.09 -19.95 7.53
C ARG A 86 -0.80 -19.98 8.88
N THR A 87 -1.42 -18.88 9.27
CA THR A 87 -2.22 -18.70 10.48
C THR A 87 -3.50 -17.98 10.06
N PRO A 88 -4.68 -18.34 10.61
CA PRO A 88 -5.88 -17.54 10.43
C PRO A 88 -5.50 -16.10 10.75
N THR A 89 -5.62 -15.21 9.77
CA THR A 89 -5.29 -13.81 10.02
C THR A 89 -6.33 -13.35 11.01
N GLU A 90 -5.93 -13.13 12.27
CA GLU A 90 -6.84 -12.74 13.35
C GLU A 90 -7.78 -11.63 12.86
N PRO A 91 -9.07 -11.68 13.22
CA PRO A 91 -10.08 -10.79 12.65
C PRO A 91 -9.77 -9.29 12.84
N ALA A 92 -8.86 -8.92 13.73
CA ALA A 92 -8.43 -7.54 13.98
C ALA A 92 -7.27 -7.04 13.08
N TRP A 93 -6.71 -7.85 12.20
CA TRP A 93 -5.52 -7.46 11.44
C TRP A 93 -5.69 -6.23 10.51
N PRO A 94 -6.83 -6.01 9.81
CA PRO A 94 -7.00 -4.83 8.96
C PRO A 94 -7.05 -3.56 9.81
N THR A 95 -7.69 -3.63 10.98
CA THR A 95 -7.73 -2.56 11.98
C THR A 95 -6.31 -2.22 12.48
N LEU A 96 -5.49 -3.23 12.81
CA LEU A 96 -4.10 -3.00 13.20
C LEU A 96 -3.27 -2.34 12.08
N LEU A 97 -3.55 -2.67 10.82
CA LEU A 97 -2.87 -2.05 9.69
C LEU A 97 -3.36 -0.61 9.46
N LEU A 98 -4.65 -0.35 9.64
CA LEU A 98 -5.25 0.99 9.63
C LEU A 98 -4.63 1.87 10.73
N ASP A 99 -4.52 1.36 11.95
CA ASP A 99 -3.92 2.09 13.08
C ASP A 99 -2.47 2.49 12.77
N ARG A 100 -1.68 1.57 12.22
CA ARG A 100 -0.31 1.87 11.79
C ARG A 100 -0.23 2.89 10.65
N ILE A 101 -1.21 2.89 9.75
CA ILE A 101 -1.29 3.90 8.69
C ILE A 101 -1.58 5.26 9.33
N ASN A 102 -2.60 5.35 10.17
CA ASN A 102 -2.98 6.56 10.91
C ASN A 102 -1.81 7.13 11.72
N GLU A 103 -1.08 6.28 12.46
CA GLU A 103 0.12 6.67 13.21
C GLU A 103 1.20 7.30 12.31
N ARG A 104 1.38 6.75 11.10
CA ARG A 104 2.46 7.18 10.19
C ARG A 104 2.11 8.38 9.33
N THR A 105 0.83 8.57 9.01
CA THR A 105 0.34 9.73 8.26
C THR A 105 -0.11 10.87 9.16
N GLY A 106 -0.34 10.61 10.46
CA GLY A 106 -0.98 11.56 11.36
C GLY A 106 -2.47 11.75 11.06
N ALA A 107 -3.07 10.83 10.30
CA ALA A 107 -4.49 10.84 9.97
C ALA A 107 -5.34 10.08 11.01
N HIS A 108 -6.65 10.19 10.88
CA HIS A 108 -7.63 9.52 11.74
C HIS A 108 -8.68 8.81 10.89
N HIS A 109 -8.23 7.96 9.97
CA HIS A 109 -9.12 7.16 9.15
C HIS A 109 -9.84 6.11 10.02
N ALA A 110 -11.17 6.02 9.89
CA ALA A 110 -11.99 5.12 10.70
C ALA A 110 -12.48 3.90 9.91
N ASP A 111 -12.51 3.99 8.58
CA ASP A 111 -13.01 2.93 7.71
C ASP A 111 -11.87 2.00 7.28
N ALA A 112 -11.89 0.75 7.76
CA ALA A 112 -10.90 -0.26 7.39
C ALA A 112 -11.16 -0.94 6.04
N THR A 113 -12.31 -0.68 5.40
CA THR A 113 -12.73 -1.31 4.13
C THR A 113 -11.65 -1.33 3.05
N PRO A 114 -10.95 -0.24 2.71
CA PRO A 114 -9.97 -0.27 1.63
C PRO A 114 -8.74 -1.14 1.97
N VAL A 115 -8.41 -1.28 3.26
CA VAL A 115 -7.34 -2.17 3.75
C VAL A 115 -7.77 -3.63 3.72
N GLU A 116 -9.03 -3.92 4.05
CA GLU A 116 -9.62 -5.26 3.94
C GLU A 116 -9.64 -5.75 2.49
N GLN A 117 -10.12 -4.90 1.58
CA GLN A 117 -10.19 -5.18 0.15
C GLN A 117 -8.81 -5.44 -0.44
N TRP A 118 -7.83 -4.58 -0.12
CA TRP A 118 -6.45 -4.77 -0.52
C TRP A 118 -5.93 -6.15 -0.13
N ALA A 119 -6.11 -6.57 1.13
CA ALA A 119 -5.59 -7.85 1.58
C ALA A 119 -6.32 -9.05 0.99
N GLN A 120 -7.63 -8.94 0.79
CA GLN A 120 -8.38 -9.97 0.08
C GLN A 120 -7.83 -10.14 -1.34
N TYR A 121 -7.58 -9.04 -2.05
CA TYR A 121 -6.98 -9.06 -3.37
C TYR A 121 -5.59 -9.69 -3.37
N ARG A 122 -4.69 -9.30 -2.44
CA ARG A 122 -3.34 -9.89 -2.34
C ARG A 122 -3.38 -11.40 -2.08
N ARG A 123 -4.31 -11.89 -1.23
CA ARG A 123 -4.51 -13.33 -0.96
C ARG A 123 -4.96 -14.09 -2.21
N LEU A 124 -5.90 -13.53 -2.96
CA LEU A 124 -6.39 -14.13 -4.21
C LEU A 124 -5.26 -14.19 -5.25
N PHE A 125 -4.51 -13.10 -5.40
CA PHE A 125 -3.37 -13.05 -6.30
C PHE A 125 -2.29 -14.07 -5.94
N ALA A 126 -1.91 -14.17 -4.65
CA ALA A 126 -0.93 -15.14 -4.18
C ALA A 126 -1.39 -16.59 -4.43
N THR A 127 -2.66 -16.89 -4.17
CA THR A 127 -3.24 -18.21 -4.47
C THR A 127 -3.18 -18.53 -5.97
N ALA A 128 -3.53 -17.58 -6.84
CA ALA A 128 -3.50 -17.76 -8.28
C ALA A 128 -2.07 -18.02 -8.80
N VAL A 129 -1.07 -17.31 -8.28
CA VAL A 129 0.35 -17.54 -8.63
C VAL A 129 0.81 -18.94 -8.22
N LEU A 130 0.38 -19.42 -7.05
CA LEU A 130 0.70 -20.78 -6.58
C LEU A 130 0.07 -21.86 -7.45
N THR A 131 -1.20 -21.70 -7.86
CA THR A 131 -1.88 -22.66 -8.75
C THR A 131 -1.20 -22.74 -10.12
N THR A 132 -0.88 -21.60 -10.75
CA THR A 132 -0.21 -21.59 -12.05
C THR A 132 1.18 -22.23 -11.99
N ARG A 133 1.91 -22.04 -10.88
CA ARG A 133 3.22 -22.68 -10.68
C ARG A 133 3.11 -24.20 -10.49
N SER A 134 2.06 -24.68 -9.82
CA SER A 134 1.78 -26.11 -9.66
C SER A 134 1.48 -26.76 -11.00
N ASP A 135 0.59 -26.16 -11.79
CA ASP A 135 0.19 -26.69 -13.11
C ASP A 135 1.37 -26.74 -14.09
N GLY A 136 2.22 -25.70 -14.10
CA GLY A 136 3.42 -25.67 -14.94
C GLY A 136 4.47 -26.72 -14.53
N ALA A 137 4.59 -27.03 -13.24
CA ALA A 137 5.48 -28.08 -12.75
C ALA A 137 4.94 -29.48 -13.08
N GLU A 138 3.63 -29.71 -12.99
CA GLU A 138 3.01 -30.97 -13.40
C GLU A 138 3.15 -31.24 -14.90
N LEU A 139 3.05 -30.21 -15.74
CA LEU A 139 3.29 -30.32 -17.18
C LEU A 139 4.76 -30.64 -17.52
N ALA A 140 5.71 -30.04 -16.81
CA ALA A 140 7.14 -30.30 -17.01
C ALA A 140 7.57 -31.72 -16.58
N CYS A 141 6.93 -32.31 -15.57
CA CYS A 141 7.19 -33.69 -15.13
C CYS A 141 6.57 -34.77 -16.04
N ARG A 142 5.67 -34.40 -16.95
CA ARG A 142 5.00 -35.33 -17.88
C ARG A 142 5.62 -35.36 -19.29
N ALA A 143 6.62 -34.53 -19.56
CA ALA A 143 7.36 -34.48 -20.82
C ALA A 143 8.68 -35.27 -20.72
#